data_AF-A0A6A4ZWR7-F1
#
_entry.id   AF-A0A6A4ZWR7-F1
#
_cell.length_a   1.000
_cell.length_b   1.000
_cell.length_c   1.000
_cell.angle_alpha   90.00
_cell.angle_beta   90.00
_cell.angle_gamma   90.00
#
_symmetry.space_group_name_H-M   'P 1'
#
loop_
_entity.id
_entity.type
_entity.pdbx_description
1 polymer ?
#
loop_
_entity_poly.entity_id
_entity_poly.type
_entity_poly.pdbx_seq_one_letter_code
_entity_poly.pdbx_strand_id
1 'polypeptide(L)'
;MLRNVHKHKSLLRTMDNYKVICTQIHLMRSARTWMQFHAIASVVLMNWETSLAEEEFAQWFQETYLLPPWDVWFFVAYTFSRIPAHQQHIESHHKRIKQVCAHELRATTSVVLEHTIPRIVVADAIQPDHTPATWIDAPISGEVLAKALVLLKPRNHRLVEEQSCICFNSSSHFGISITLSRMKKYHTLYLDSLNGEGTVDLLAEKIKDAFLSLHIVHVDEDIEIRENVSSLEPFTFNECELVRLKYKCDCLTYHESGWLCAHTIACCNLIDDFDLKLRLTTLPTRKSVGRPRKIPSALESEPRRRFFAVPTLVRKMGLQPLSVINYKCCKDFDIIENKADGTTEESVNTIVGYVASYKPERKMWVCRFRPIDELQTFTMSAEALAHSISEAFALGVDITGSTQNDSNTY
;
A
#
# COMPACT_ATOMS: atom_id res chain seq x y z
N MET A 1 11.09 18.58 6.65
CA MET A 1 10.24 19.10 7.75
C MET A 1 10.31 18.27 9.03
N LEU A 2 9.74 17.06 9.10
CA LEU A 2 9.64 16.30 10.37
C LEU A 2 10.99 16.07 11.09
N ARG A 3 12.07 15.93 10.32
CA ARG A 3 13.43 15.87 10.89
C ARG A 3 13.86 17.16 11.59
N ASN A 4 13.49 18.32 11.05
CA ASN A 4 13.77 19.61 11.68
C ASN A 4 12.87 19.83 12.89
N VAL A 5 11.60 19.41 12.83
CA VAL A 5 10.70 19.35 13.99
C VAL A 5 11.30 18.49 15.11
N HIS A 6 11.89 17.34 14.77
CA HIS A 6 12.62 16.52 15.73
C HIS A 6 13.83 17.23 16.35
N LYS A 7 14.59 18.01 15.55
CA LYS A 7 15.76 18.76 16.03
C LYS A 7 15.37 19.91 16.97
N HIS A 8 14.20 20.51 16.77
CA HIS A 8 13.68 21.62 17.58
C HIS A 8 12.75 21.15 18.69
N LYS A 9 12.81 19.86 19.08
CA LYS A 9 12.10 19.34 20.26
C LYS A 9 12.42 20.10 21.54
N SER A 10 13.58 20.73 21.63
CA SER A 10 13.96 21.56 22.78
C SER A 10 13.05 22.78 22.98
N LEU A 11 12.33 23.22 21.94
CA LEU A 11 11.34 24.30 22.03
C LEU A 11 10.01 23.81 22.61
N LEU A 12 9.82 22.49 22.77
CA LEU A 12 8.62 21.94 23.40
C LEU A 12 8.74 22.02 24.91
N ARG A 13 7.71 22.56 25.56
CA ARG A 13 7.55 22.51 27.01
C ARG A 13 7.35 21.08 27.51
N THR A 14 6.57 20.28 26.78
CA THR A 14 6.31 18.89 27.14
C THR A 14 6.66 17.93 26.01
N MET A 15 7.60 17.02 26.26
CA MET A 15 8.05 16.04 25.25
C MET A 15 6.95 15.08 24.77
N ASP A 16 5.94 14.82 25.61
CA ASP A 16 4.80 13.96 25.26
C ASP A 16 3.92 14.57 24.15
N ASN A 17 3.93 15.90 24.00
CA ASN A 17 3.17 16.60 22.95
C ASN A 17 3.74 16.35 21.54
N TYR A 18 4.99 15.90 21.43
CA TYR A 18 5.65 15.68 20.14
C TYR A 18 4.87 14.74 19.20
N LYS A 19 4.24 13.70 19.76
CA LYS A 19 3.47 12.73 18.96
C LYS A 19 2.19 13.37 18.40
N VAL A 20 1.53 14.21 19.19
CA VAL A 20 0.34 14.97 18.78
C VAL A 20 0.70 15.95 17.67
N ILE A 21 1.78 16.72 17.87
CA ILE A 21 2.31 17.67 16.88
C ILE A 21 2.63 16.97 15.56
N CYS A 22 3.35 15.84 15.58
CA CYS A 22 3.64 15.09 14.35
C CYS A 22 2.36 14.65 13.63
N THR A 23 1.34 14.22 14.38
CA THR A 23 0.06 13.81 13.82
C THR A 23 -0.68 14.98 13.18
N GLN A 24 -0.65 16.16 13.80
CA GLN A 24 -1.29 17.36 13.29
C GLN A 24 -0.51 18.00 12.12
N ILE A 25 0.80 17.84 12.05
CA ILE A 25 1.59 18.18 10.84
C ILE A 25 1.20 17.26 9.68
N HIS A 26 1.00 15.96 9.92
CA HIS A 26 0.49 15.05 8.88
C HIS A 26 -0.94 15.44 8.42
N LEU A 27 -1.75 15.97 9.33
CA LEU A 27 -3.08 16.51 9.02
C LEU A 27 -2.97 17.73 8.08
N MET A 28 -2.13 18.72 8.40
CA MET A 28 -1.86 19.86 7.51
C MET A 28 -1.36 19.40 6.13
N ARG A 29 -0.42 18.44 6.08
CA ARG A 29 0.07 17.88 4.81
C ARG A 29 -1.06 17.32 3.95
N SER A 30 -2.13 16.83 4.59
CA SER A 30 -3.28 16.22 3.93
C SER A 30 -4.23 17.25 3.29
N ALA A 31 -3.94 18.54 3.35
CA ALA A 31 -4.74 19.55 2.65
C ALA A 31 -4.74 19.36 1.12
N ARG A 32 -5.85 19.75 0.49
CA ARG A 32 -6.12 19.61 -0.94
C ARG A 32 -5.96 20.92 -1.71
N THR A 33 -6.06 22.05 -1.03
CA THR A 33 -5.82 23.39 -1.59
C THR A 33 -4.94 24.18 -0.65
N TRP A 34 -4.35 25.26 -1.18
CA TRP A 34 -3.57 26.19 -0.39
C TRP A 34 -4.42 26.90 0.67
N MET A 35 -5.67 27.26 0.35
CA MET A 35 -6.59 27.87 1.31
C MET A 35 -6.96 26.92 2.44
N GLN A 36 -7.29 25.66 2.12
CA GLN A 36 -7.55 24.63 3.12
C GLN A 36 -6.32 24.37 4.00
N PHE A 37 -5.12 24.38 3.40
CA PHE A 37 -3.86 24.17 4.11
C PHE A 37 -3.67 25.23 5.20
N HIS A 38 -3.80 26.51 4.87
CA HIS A 38 -3.68 27.59 5.84
C HIS A 38 -4.78 27.56 6.89
N ALA A 39 -6.02 27.26 6.51
CA ALA A 39 -7.12 27.17 7.47
C ALA A 39 -6.91 26.04 8.48
N ILE A 40 -6.46 24.85 8.03
CA ILE A 40 -6.08 23.74 8.92
C ILE A 40 -4.88 24.16 9.80
N ALA A 41 -3.90 24.85 9.22
CA ALA A 41 -2.72 25.27 9.96
C ALA A 41 -3.08 26.25 11.08
N SER A 42 -3.96 27.22 10.85
CA SER A 42 -4.46 28.14 11.87
C SER A 42 -5.12 27.42 13.04
N VAL A 43 -6.00 26.45 12.78
CA VAL A 43 -6.66 25.65 13.83
C VAL A 43 -5.64 24.85 14.64
N VAL A 44 -4.67 24.24 13.96
CA VAL A 44 -3.65 23.43 14.64
C VAL A 44 -2.71 24.31 15.48
N LEU A 45 -2.26 25.45 14.96
CA LEU A 45 -1.44 26.39 15.72
C LEU A 45 -2.18 26.90 16.95
N MET A 46 -3.46 27.29 16.80
CA MET A 46 -4.28 27.69 17.93
C MET A 46 -4.35 26.57 18.98
N ASN A 47 -4.55 25.32 18.56
CA ASN A 47 -4.51 24.18 19.48
C ASN A 47 -3.14 23.99 20.16
N TRP A 48 -2.02 24.22 19.46
CA TRP A 48 -0.69 24.17 20.04
C TRP A 48 -0.48 25.26 21.10
N GLU A 49 -0.92 26.48 20.81
CA GLU A 49 -0.82 27.63 21.70
C GLU A 49 -1.75 27.47 22.92
N THR A 50 -3.04 27.20 22.71
CA THR A 50 -4.03 27.24 23.80
C THR A 50 -4.13 25.93 24.57
N SER A 51 -4.10 24.79 23.88
CA SER A 51 -4.40 23.49 24.51
C SER A 51 -3.13 22.74 24.91
N LEU A 52 -2.05 22.86 24.13
CA LEU A 52 -0.77 22.25 24.47
C LEU A 52 0.19 23.20 25.20
N ALA A 53 -0.10 24.51 25.23
CA ALA A 53 0.75 25.56 25.79
C ALA A 53 2.16 25.62 25.15
N GLU A 54 2.26 25.29 23.86
CA GLU A 54 3.49 25.21 23.06
C GLU A 54 3.68 26.46 22.18
N GLU A 55 3.50 27.66 22.75
CA GLU A 55 3.51 28.96 22.04
C GLU A 55 4.82 29.20 21.26
N GLU A 56 5.97 29.00 21.90
CA GLU A 56 7.29 29.22 21.28
C GLU A 56 7.51 28.29 20.08
N PHE A 57 7.06 27.04 20.19
CA PHE A 57 7.13 26.07 19.11
C PHE A 57 6.17 26.42 17.97
N ALA A 58 4.95 26.86 18.29
CA ALA A 58 3.96 27.28 17.31
C ALA A 58 4.45 28.48 16.49
N GLN A 59 5.00 29.49 17.15
CA GLN A 59 5.58 30.66 16.49
C GLN A 59 6.73 30.27 15.56
N TRP A 60 7.70 29.49 16.06
CA TRP A 60 8.81 29.00 15.23
C TRP A 60 8.32 28.24 13.99
N PHE A 61 7.32 27.36 14.17
CA PHE A 61 6.78 26.57 13.08
C PHE A 61 6.09 27.45 12.02
N GLN A 62 5.31 28.44 12.46
CA GLN A 62 4.64 29.40 11.59
C GLN A 62 5.64 30.17 10.74
N GLU A 63 6.64 30.78 11.37
CA GLU A 63 7.66 31.59 10.70
C GLU A 63 8.53 30.76 9.74
N THR A 64 8.73 29.48 10.04
CA THR A 64 9.60 28.60 9.23
C THR A 64 8.87 27.92 8.08
N TYR A 65 7.64 27.43 8.31
CA TYR A 65 6.97 26.49 7.39
C TYR A 65 5.61 26.94 6.88
N LEU A 66 5.04 28.02 7.41
CA LEU A 66 3.75 28.55 6.95
C LEU A 66 3.90 29.89 6.21
N LEU A 67 5.14 30.32 5.96
CA LEU A 67 5.45 31.49 5.13
C LEU A 67 6.19 31.07 3.85
N PRO A 68 6.06 31.85 2.76
CA PRO A 68 6.85 31.64 1.55
C PRO A 68 8.36 31.64 1.83
N PRO A 69 9.15 30.77 1.16
CA PRO A 69 8.77 29.87 0.07
C PRO A 69 8.27 28.48 0.54
N TRP A 70 8.06 28.29 1.84
CA TRP A 70 7.80 26.97 2.41
C TRP A 70 6.32 26.66 2.56
N ASP A 71 5.39 27.57 2.31
CA ASP A 71 3.93 27.40 2.53
C ASP A 71 3.21 26.47 1.52
N VAL A 72 3.95 25.57 0.87
CA VAL A 72 3.48 24.70 -0.23
C VAL A 72 3.90 23.22 -0.04
N TRP A 73 3.99 22.74 1.20
CA TRP A 73 4.40 21.35 1.50
C TRP A 73 3.23 20.35 1.66
N PHE A 74 1.98 20.76 1.44
CA PHE A 74 0.85 19.84 1.32
C PHE A 74 0.93 19.05 0.01
N PHE A 75 0.36 17.85 -0.03
CA PHE A 75 0.69 16.91 -1.11
C PHE A 75 0.13 17.30 -2.50
N VAL A 76 -0.94 18.10 -2.55
CA VAL A 76 -1.51 18.59 -3.82
C VAL A 76 -0.74 19.78 -4.40
N ALA A 77 0.06 20.48 -3.59
CA ALA A 77 0.85 21.64 -4.04
C ALA A 77 1.82 21.29 -5.18
N TYR A 78 2.23 20.02 -5.27
CA TYR A 78 3.03 19.51 -6.37
C TYR A 78 2.14 19.33 -7.61
N THR A 79 2.10 20.34 -8.47
CA THR A 79 1.42 20.30 -9.78
C THR A 79 1.98 19.20 -10.70
N PHE A 80 3.24 18.82 -10.53
CA PHE A 80 3.85 17.70 -11.23
C PHE A 80 3.87 16.44 -10.36
N SER A 81 2.83 15.64 -10.51
CA SER A 81 2.62 14.34 -9.88
C SER A 81 3.55 13.24 -10.44
N ARG A 82 4.82 13.57 -10.64
CA ARG A 82 5.84 12.69 -11.24
C ARG A 82 6.99 12.37 -10.28
N ILE A 83 7.18 13.19 -9.25
CA ILE A 83 8.21 12.97 -8.23
C ILE A 83 7.59 13.41 -6.89
N PRO A 84 6.92 12.52 -6.14
CA PRO A 84 6.70 12.85 -4.73
C PRO A 84 8.07 13.14 -4.13
N ALA A 85 8.18 14.18 -3.32
CA ALA A 85 9.37 14.43 -2.51
C ALA A 85 9.49 13.33 -1.44
N HIS A 86 9.70 12.09 -1.87
CA HIS A 86 9.85 10.94 -1.01
C HIS A 86 11.29 10.99 -0.48
N GLN A 87 11.40 11.61 0.69
CA GLN A 87 12.64 11.88 1.41
C GLN A 87 13.56 10.64 1.47
N GLN A 88 13.01 9.42 1.46
CA GLN A 88 13.82 8.20 1.52
C GLN A 88 14.75 8.01 0.32
N HIS A 89 14.35 8.39 -0.91
CA HIS A 89 15.26 8.26 -2.07
C HIS A 89 16.41 9.26 -1.99
N ILE A 90 16.10 10.50 -1.63
CA ILE A 90 17.09 11.57 -1.41
C ILE A 90 18.03 11.19 -0.26
N GLU A 91 17.49 10.70 0.86
CA GLU A 91 18.30 10.29 2.01
C GLU A 91 19.11 9.01 1.77
N SER A 92 18.59 8.06 0.98
CA SER A 92 19.32 6.86 0.57
C SER A 92 20.52 7.23 -0.31
N HIS A 93 20.29 8.08 -1.32
CA HIS A 93 21.35 8.59 -2.19
C HIS A 93 22.36 9.41 -1.39
N HIS A 94 21.93 10.34 -0.53
CA HIS A 94 22.82 11.10 0.35
C HIS A 94 23.61 10.21 1.31
N LYS A 95 23.00 9.16 1.86
CA LYS A 95 23.70 8.17 2.69
C LYS A 95 24.79 7.47 1.87
N ARG A 96 24.52 7.15 0.61
CA ARG A 96 25.48 6.48 -0.27
C ARG A 96 26.65 7.39 -0.64
N ILE A 97 26.37 8.63 -1.01
CA ILE A 97 27.40 9.66 -1.19
C ILE A 97 28.27 9.74 0.07
N LYS A 98 27.66 9.82 1.26
CA LYS A 98 28.42 9.85 2.51
C LYS A 98 29.24 8.60 2.76
N GLN A 99 28.76 7.41 2.40
CA GLN A 99 29.51 6.16 2.54
C GLN A 99 30.69 6.08 1.57
N VAL A 100 30.52 6.51 0.32
CA VAL A 100 31.58 6.50 -0.69
C VAL A 100 32.62 7.59 -0.40
N CYS A 101 32.16 8.79 -0.03
CA CYS A 101 33.00 9.96 0.19
C CYS A 101 33.50 10.11 1.64
N ALA A 102 33.17 9.19 2.56
CA ALA A 102 33.54 9.27 3.99
C ALA A 102 35.04 9.50 4.22
N HIS A 103 35.87 9.00 3.31
CA HIS A 103 37.33 9.05 3.39
C HIS A 103 37.97 10.11 2.49
N GLU A 104 37.17 10.89 1.77
CA GLU A 104 37.62 11.79 0.68
C GLU A 104 37.25 13.26 0.91
N LEU A 105 37.08 13.65 2.19
CA LEU A 105 36.89 15.04 2.57
C LEU A 105 38.17 15.82 2.20
N ARG A 106 38.16 16.50 1.03
CA ARG A 106 39.25 17.25 0.35
C ARG A 106 39.94 16.52 -0.82
N ALA A 107 39.24 15.68 -1.56
CA ALA A 107 39.75 15.15 -2.83
C ALA A 107 39.92 16.24 -3.91
N THR A 108 40.92 16.08 -4.80
CA THR A 108 41.10 16.93 -5.98
C THR A 108 40.00 16.67 -7.00
N THR A 109 39.71 17.65 -7.87
CA THR A 109 38.68 17.50 -8.91
C THR A 109 38.90 16.27 -9.81
N SER A 110 40.16 15.92 -10.10
CA SER A 110 40.50 14.71 -10.87
C SER A 110 40.05 13.43 -10.14
N VAL A 111 40.34 13.30 -8.85
CA VAL A 111 39.92 12.15 -8.02
C VAL A 111 38.40 12.07 -7.94
N VAL A 112 37.72 13.21 -7.84
CA VAL A 112 36.25 13.26 -7.84
C VAL A 112 35.66 12.73 -9.14
N LEU A 113 36.17 13.19 -10.29
CA LEU A 113 35.66 12.80 -11.60
C LEU A 113 36.02 11.34 -11.97
N GLU A 114 37.24 10.91 -11.69
CA GLU A 114 37.76 9.61 -12.15
C GLU A 114 37.44 8.46 -11.19
N HIS A 115 37.27 8.74 -9.89
CA HIS A 115 37.10 7.69 -8.88
C HIS A 115 35.83 7.85 -8.06
N THR A 116 35.54 9.04 -7.54
CA THR A 116 34.42 9.23 -6.61
C THR A 116 33.06 9.11 -7.32
N ILE A 117 32.84 9.83 -8.43
CA ILE A 117 31.57 9.79 -9.18
C ILE A 117 31.30 8.38 -9.73
N PRO A 118 32.23 7.68 -10.42
CA PRO A 118 31.99 6.32 -10.88
C PRO A 118 31.64 5.36 -9.73
N ARG A 119 32.30 5.50 -8.57
CA ARG A 119 31.97 4.69 -7.38
C ARG A 119 30.60 4.98 -6.82
N ILE A 120 30.12 6.23 -6.86
CA ILE A 120 28.74 6.60 -6.47
C ILE A 120 27.74 5.98 -7.47
N VAL A 121 28.00 6.12 -8.78
CA VAL A 121 27.11 5.57 -9.83
C VAL A 121 27.01 4.05 -9.73
N VAL A 122 28.13 3.34 -9.57
CA VAL A 122 28.15 1.88 -9.36
C VAL A 122 27.44 1.51 -8.04
N ALA A 123 27.68 2.29 -6.99
CA ALA A 123 27.03 2.09 -5.70
C ALA A 123 25.51 2.24 -5.74
N ASP A 124 25.01 3.18 -6.54
CA ASP A 124 23.58 3.42 -6.75
C ASP A 124 22.96 2.42 -7.73
N ALA A 125 23.71 1.98 -8.75
CA ALA A 125 23.28 0.97 -9.72
C ALA A 125 23.15 -0.44 -9.11
N ILE A 126 23.86 -0.76 -8.04
CA ILE A 126 23.82 -2.08 -7.35
C ILE A 126 22.58 -2.24 -6.44
N GLN A 127 21.52 -1.43 -6.60
CA GLN A 127 20.27 -1.68 -5.88
C GLN A 127 19.43 -2.79 -6.54
N PRO A 128 19.03 -3.85 -5.79
CA PRO A 128 17.88 -4.65 -6.15
C PRO A 128 16.59 -3.90 -5.79
N ASP A 129 15.75 -3.64 -6.79
CA ASP A 129 14.30 -3.47 -6.73
C ASP A 129 13.71 -2.44 -5.74
N HIS A 130 14.39 -1.32 -5.52
CA HIS A 130 13.80 -0.12 -4.87
C HIS A 130 13.80 1.11 -5.77
N THR A 131 14.02 0.93 -7.07
CA THR A 131 13.57 1.91 -8.06
C THR A 131 12.10 2.22 -7.76
N PRO A 132 11.72 3.48 -7.48
CA PRO A 132 10.32 3.84 -7.59
C PRO A 132 9.99 3.43 -9.01
N ALA A 133 9.09 2.47 -9.17
CA ALA A 133 8.81 1.96 -10.49
C ALA A 133 8.41 3.18 -11.32
N THR A 134 9.27 3.53 -12.26
CA THR A 134 8.88 4.42 -13.34
C THR A 134 7.59 3.84 -13.89
N TRP A 135 6.64 4.72 -14.19
CA TRP A 135 5.24 4.51 -14.63
C TRP A 135 4.92 3.31 -15.54
N ILE A 136 5.93 2.59 -16.03
CA ILE A 136 5.90 1.79 -17.23
C ILE A 136 5.76 0.29 -16.91
N ASP A 137 6.22 -0.23 -15.75
CA ASP A 137 6.29 -1.69 -15.55
C ASP A 137 5.97 -2.21 -14.13
N ALA A 138 5.54 -1.35 -13.20
CA ALA A 138 5.25 -1.83 -11.85
C ALA A 138 3.95 -2.66 -11.83
N PRO A 139 3.99 -3.95 -11.43
CA PRO A 139 2.76 -4.65 -11.11
C PRO A 139 2.04 -3.90 -9.99
N ILE A 140 0.71 -3.75 -10.13
CA ILE A 140 -0.14 -3.13 -9.09
C ILE A 140 0.19 -3.80 -7.75
N SER A 141 0.57 -2.99 -6.75
CA SER A 141 1.03 -3.55 -5.50
C SER A 141 -0.09 -4.34 -4.81
N GLY A 142 0.27 -5.45 -4.17
CA GLY A 142 -0.71 -6.25 -3.42
C GLY A 142 -1.40 -5.45 -2.31
N GLU A 143 -0.75 -4.42 -1.76
CA GLU A 143 -1.40 -3.54 -0.79
C GLU A 143 -2.55 -2.72 -1.41
N VAL A 144 -2.34 -2.18 -2.62
CA VAL A 144 -3.38 -1.46 -3.37
C VAL A 144 -4.55 -2.38 -3.68
N LEU A 145 -4.28 -3.59 -4.19
CA LEU A 145 -5.31 -4.58 -4.49
C LEU A 145 -6.08 -5.02 -3.23
N ALA A 146 -5.38 -5.23 -2.11
CA ALA A 146 -6.02 -5.60 -0.85
C ALA A 146 -6.96 -4.51 -0.32
N LYS A 147 -6.55 -3.24 -0.43
CA LYS A 147 -7.39 -2.10 -0.07
C LYS A 147 -8.58 -1.97 -1.03
N ALA A 148 -8.37 -2.13 -2.33
CA ALA A 148 -9.44 -2.10 -3.33
C ALA A 148 -10.53 -3.15 -3.02
N LEU A 149 -10.16 -4.38 -2.65
CA LEU A 149 -11.12 -5.41 -2.21
C LEU A 149 -11.99 -4.98 -1.02
N VAL A 150 -11.44 -4.19 -0.09
CA VAL A 150 -12.20 -3.67 1.05
C VAL A 150 -13.16 -2.59 0.59
N LEU A 151 -12.74 -1.73 -0.34
CA LEU A 151 -13.51 -0.61 -0.88
C LEU A 151 -14.70 -1.07 -1.72
N LEU A 152 -14.57 -2.17 -2.46
CA LEU A 152 -15.67 -2.77 -3.25
C LEU A 152 -16.85 -3.30 -2.43
N LYS A 153 -16.76 -3.27 -1.10
CA LYS A 153 -17.91 -3.62 -0.27
C LYS A 153 -18.97 -2.53 -0.31
N PRO A 154 -20.27 -2.85 -0.36
CA PRO A 154 -21.36 -1.86 -0.46
C PRO A 154 -21.39 -0.79 0.64
N ARG A 155 -20.82 -1.08 1.82
CA ARG A 155 -20.73 -0.10 2.92
C ARG A 155 -19.63 0.95 2.70
N ASN A 156 -18.65 0.66 1.85
CA ASN A 156 -17.43 1.44 1.69
C ASN A 156 -17.39 2.32 0.46
N HIS A 157 -18.36 2.20 -0.44
CA HIS A 157 -18.48 3.05 -1.60
C HIS A 157 -19.94 3.44 -1.84
N ARG A 158 -20.13 4.53 -2.59
CA ARG A 158 -21.43 4.94 -3.09
C ARG A 158 -21.25 5.69 -4.41
N LEU A 159 -22.02 5.30 -5.43
CA LEU A 159 -22.08 6.03 -6.68
C LEU A 159 -22.97 7.27 -6.53
N VAL A 160 -22.54 8.36 -7.18
CA VAL A 160 -23.27 9.63 -7.27
C VAL A 160 -23.44 9.93 -8.75
N GLU A 161 -24.52 9.40 -9.32
CA GLU A 161 -24.81 9.48 -10.76
C GLU A 161 -24.92 10.93 -11.25
N GLU A 162 -25.47 11.84 -10.43
CA GLU A 162 -25.63 13.26 -10.77
C GLU A 162 -24.29 13.99 -11.02
N GLN A 163 -23.15 13.44 -10.59
CA GLN A 163 -21.85 14.09 -10.62
C GLN A 163 -20.75 13.23 -11.25
N SER A 164 -21.10 12.09 -11.88
CA SER A 164 -20.16 11.08 -12.38
C SER A 164 -19.01 10.83 -11.40
N CYS A 165 -19.33 10.62 -10.11
CA CYS A 165 -18.33 10.41 -9.08
C CYS A 165 -18.68 9.24 -8.16
N ILE A 166 -17.63 8.63 -7.58
CA ILE A 166 -17.76 7.58 -6.58
C ILE A 166 -17.10 8.04 -5.30
N CYS A 167 -17.86 8.03 -4.21
CA CYS A 167 -17.34 8.29 -2.87
C CYS A 167 -16.89 6.99 -2.22
N PHE A 168 -15.72 7.00 -1.58
CA PHE A 168 -15.17 5.90 -0.80
C PHE A 168 -14.91 6.31 0.64
N ASN A 169 -15.01 5.37 1.59
CA ASN A 169 -14.54 5.62 2.96
C ASN A 169 -13.01 5.76 2.99
N SER A 170 -12.52 6.66 3.84
CA SER A 170 -11.10 6.65 4.20
C SER A 170 -10.76 5.45 5.08
N SER A 171 -9.47 5.11 5.17
CA SER A 171 -9.03 3.92 5.91
C SER A 171 -9.40 3.91 7.39
N SER A 172 -9.61 5.08 8.00
CA SER A 172 -10.09 5.18 9.39
C SER A 172 -11.59 4.95 9.55
N HIS A 173 -12.35 4.94 8.44
CA HIS A 173 -13.81 4.87 8.42
C HIS A 173 -14.34 3.62 7.69
N PHE A 174 -13.49 2.63 7.42
CA PHE A 174 -13.91 1.38 6.78
C PHE A 174 -15.02 0.69 7.58
N GLY A 175 -16.06 0.25 6.87
CA GLY A 175 -17.23 -0.43 7.43
C GLY A 175 -18.40 0.49 7.78
N ILE A 176 -18.20 1.82 7.77
CA ILE A 176 -19.25 2.81 8.07
C ILE A 176 -20.02 3.14 6.80
N SER A 177 -21.31 2.86 6.76
CA SER A 177 -22.13 3.10 5.56
C SER A 177 -22.09 4.56 5.10
N ILE A 178 -21.99 4.78 3.79
CA ILE A 178 -22.07 6.09 3.16
C ILE A 178 -23.54 6.38 2.83
N THR A 179 -24.24 7.08 3.72
CA THR A 179 -25.62 7.52 3.49
C THR A 179 -25.66 8.82 2.69
N LEU A 180 -26.78 9.12 2.03
CA LEU A 180 -26.97 10.39 1.31
C LEU A 180 -26.77 11.60 2.24
N SER A 181 -27.33 11.55 3.46
CA SER A 181 -27.18 12.66 4.42
C SER A 181 -25.74 12.87 4.86
N ARG A 182 -24.97 11.79 5.09
CA ARG A 182 -23.55 11.86 5.43
C ARG A 182 -22.75 12.44 4.27
N MET A 183 -23.01 11.98 3.05
CA MET A 183 -22.36 12.49 1.85
C MET A 183 -22.67 13.96 1.61
N LYS A 184 -23.94 14.38 1.68
CA LYS A 184 -24.32 15.80 1.51
C LYS A 184 -23.63 16.69 2.55
N LYS A 185 -23.67 16.29 3.82
CA LYS A 185 -22.97 17.00 4.90
C LYS A 185 -21.47 17.07 4.66
N TYR A 186 -20.87 15.94 4.27
CA TYR A 186 -19.45 15.88 3.95
C TYR A 186 -19.12 16.79 2.77
N HIS A 187 -19.88 16.74 1.68
CA HIS A 187 -19.66 17.54 0.48
C HIS A 187 -19.73 19.03 0.77
N THR A 188 -20.75 19.50 1.52
CA THR A 188 -20.83 20.91 1.94
C THR A 188 -19.61 21.29 2.78
N LEU A 189 -19.32 20.56 3.86
CA LEU A 189 -18.17 20.85 4.72
C LEU A 189 -16.83 20.78 3.98
N TYR A 190 -16.69 19.81 3.08
CA TYR A 190 -15.52 19.62 2.25
C TYR A 190 -15.33 20.79 1.30
N LEU A 191 -16.34 21.14 0.50
CA LEU A 191 -16.25 22.25 -0.44
C LEU A 191 -15.96 23.58 0.26
N ASP A 192 -16.64 23.87 1.37
CA ASP A 192 -16.38 25.05 2.18
C ASP A 192 -14.92 25.06 2.65
N SER A 193 -14.42 23.91 3.14
CA SER A 193 -13.04 23.78 3.59
C SER A 193 -12.00 23.94 2.47
N LEU A 194 -12.33 23.63 1.20
CA LEU A 194 -11.43 23.89 0.08
C LEU A 194 -11.16 25.37 -0.13
N ASN A 195 -12.11 26.23 0.25
CA ASN A 195 -11.98 27.68 0.28
C ASN A 195 -11.45 28.20 1.63
N GLY A 196 -11.10 27.31 2.56
CA GLY A 196 -10.70 27.65 3.93
C GLY A 196 -11.86 28.04 4.85
N GLU A 197 -13.10 27.96 4.38
CA GLU A 197 -14.30 28.28 5.15
C GLU A 197 -14.70 27.12 6.07
N GLY A 198 -15.41 27.44 7.16
CA GLY A 198 -15.92 26.45 8.13
C GLY A 198 -14.86 25.68 8.93
N THR A 199 -13.57 25.86 8.63
CA THR A 199 -12.47 25.17 9.30
C THR A 199 -12.08 25.86 10.61
N VAL A 200 -12.18 27.19 10.66
CA VAL A 200 -11.76 28.03 11.80
C VAL A 200 -12.47 27.67 13.12
N ASP A 201 -13.72 27.21 13.05
CA ASP A 201 -14.52 26.86 14.23
C ASP A 201 -14.37 25.38 14.66
N LEU A 202 -13.57 24.60 13.94
CA LEU A 202 -13.38 23.18 14.24
C LEU A 202 -12.22 22.97 15.21
N LEU A 203 -12.35 21.95 16.05
CA LEU A 203 -11.22 21.42 16.82
C LEU A 203 -10.30 20.63 15.88
N ALA A 204 -8.98 20.74 16.09
CA ALA A 204 -7.97 20.03 15.30
C ALA A 204 -8.23 18.51 15.20
N GLU A 205 -8.78 17.89 16.25
CA GLU A 205 -9.14 16.47 16.29
C GLU A 205 -10.31 16.12 15.34
N LYS A 206 -11.25 17.06 15.15
CA LYS A 206 -12.47 16.85 14.33
C LYS A 206 -12.23 17.06 12.84
N ILE A 207 -11.16 17.75 12.45
CA ILE A 207 -10.83 18.03 11.04
C ILE A 207 -10.77 16.73 10.22
N LYS A 208 -10.14 15.68 10.78
CA LYS A 208 -10.00 14.40 10.07
C LYS A 208 -11.36 13.75 9.77
N ASP A 209 -12.29 13.82 10.70
CA ASP A 209 -13.62 13.21 10.52
C ASP A 209 -14.52 14.08 9.65
N ALA A 210 -14.38 15.41 9.76
CA ALA A 210 -15.14 16.38 8.97
C ALA A 210 -14.76 16.36 7.49
N PHE A 211 -13.45 16.34 7.17
CA PHE A 211 -12.97 16.55 5.80
C PHE A 211 -12.21 15.36 5.20
N LEU A 212 -11.70 14.44 6.00
CA LEU A 212 -10.89 13.30 5.54
C LEU A 212 -11.56 11.95 5.81
N SER A 213 -12.86 11.94 6.10
CA SER A 213 -13.62 10.71 6.33
C SER A 213 -14.02 9.98 5.04
N LEU A 214 -14.06 10.69 3.92
CA LEU A 214 -14.34 10.16 2.59
C LEU A 214 -13.23 10.57 1.60
N HIS A 215 -13.17 9.84 0.48
CA HIS A 215 -12.39 10.15 -0.71
C HIS A 215 -13.33 10.17 -1.91
N ILE A 216 -13.21 11.17 -2.76
CA ILE A 216 -13.98 11.29 -4.00
C ILE A 216 -13.10 10.90 -5.17
N VAL A 217 -13.66 10.08 -6.07
CA VAL A 217 -13.10 9.79 -7.39
C VAL A 217 -14.06 10.34 -8.43
N HIS A 218 -13.59 11.33 -9.19
CA HIS A 218 -14.30 11.80 -10.38
C HIS A 218 -14.00 10.88 -11.55
N VAL A 219 -15.03 10.56 -12.31
CA VAL A 219 -14.99 9.68 -13.47
C VAL A 219 -15.31 10.51 -14.70
N ASP A 220 -14.42 10.46 -15.68
CA ASP A 220 -14.64 11.01 -17.00
C ASP A 220 -15.11 9.89 -17.93
N GLU A 221 -16.42 9.81 -18.16
CA GLU A 221 -17.05 8.71 -18.92
C GLU A 221 -16.67 8.73 -20.40
N ASP A 222 -16.24 9.87 -20.93
CA ASP A 222 -15.85 10.04 -22.33
C ASP A 222 -14.49 9.37 -22.65
N ILE A 223 -13.74 8.97 -21.63
CA ILE A 223 -12.41 8.37 -21.80
C ILE A 223 -12.52 6.84 -21.77
N GLU A 224 -12.21 6.22 -22.90
CA GLU A 224 -12.03 4.77 -22.98
C GLU A 224 -10.56 4.40 -22.76
N ILE A 225 -10.28 3.46 -21.84
CA ILE A 225 -8.91 3.03 -21.53
C ILE A 225 -8.44 1.96 -22.52
N ARG A 226 -9.24 0.92 -22.72
CA ARG A 226 -9.02 -0.18 -23.66
C ARG A 226 -10.32 -0.95 -23.90
N GLU A 227 -10.41 -1.67 -25.02
CA GLU A 227 -11.60 -2.48 -25.37
C GLU A 227 -11.87 -3.62 -24.37
N ASN A 228 -10.85 -4.19 -23.74
CA ASN A 228 -11.00 -5.23 -22.72
C ASN A 228 -10.12 -4.94 -21.50
N VAL A 229 -10.68 -4.21 -20.53
CA VAL A 229 -10.03 -3.85 -19.26
C VAL A 229 -9.83 -5.08 -18.35
N SER A 230 -10.57 -6.17 -18.54
CA SER A 230 -10.39 -7.43 -17.81
C SER A 230 -9.18 -8.25 -18.27
N SER A 231 -8.49 -7.83 -19.34
CA SER A 231 -7.24 -8.45 -19.79
C SER A 231 -6.21 -8.53 -18.65
N LEU A 232 -5.53 -9.68 -18.55
CA LEU A 232 -4.52 -9.94 -17.52
C LEU A 232 -3.18 -9.25 -17.81
N GLU A 233 -3.10 -8.54 -18.94
CA GLU A 233 -1.92 -7.81 -19.37
C GLU A 233 -1.69 -6.59 -18.48
N PRO A 234 -0.42 -6.24 -18.17
CA PRO A 234 -0.08 -4.98 -17.52
C PRO A 234 -0.66 -3.76 -18.28
N PHE A 235 -0.87 -2.67 -17.56
CA PHE A 235 -1.18 -1.39 -18.21
C PHE A 235 0.07 -0.87 -18.90
N THR A 236 -0.04 -0.52 -20.18
CA THR A 236 0.98 0.21 -20.91
C THR A 236 1.04 1.65 -20.41
N PHE A 237 2.13 2.36 -20.71
CA PHE A 237 2.30 3.74 -20.32
C PHE A 237 1.14 4.66 -20.76
N ASN A 238 0.65 4.50 -21.99
CA ASN A 238 -0.45 5.31 -22.51
C ASN A 238 -1.75 5.03 -21.75
N GLU A 239 -2.00 3.76 -21.39
CA GLU A 239 -3.20 3.40 -20.63
C GLU A 239 -3.11 3.87 -19.18
N CYS A 240 -1.93 3.90 -18.57
CA CYS A 240 -1.72 4.55 -17.27
C CYS A 240 -2.12 6.05 -17.33
N GLU A 241 -1.81 6.74 -18.43
CA GLU A 241 -2.21 8.12 -18.66
C GLU A 241 -3.73 8.25 -18.84
N LEU A 242 -4.35 7.37 -19.62
CA LEU A 242 -5.81 7.33 -19.80
C LEU A 242 -6.54 7.04 -18.47
N VAL A 243 -6.07 6.07 -17.68
CA VAL A 243 -6.59 5.77 -16.34
C VAL A 243 -6.50 7.00 -15.43
N ARG A 244 -5.39 7.74 -15.49
CA ARG A 244 -5.20 8.98 -14.72
C ARG A 244 -6.21 10.04 -15.12
N LEU A 245 -6.44 10.22 -16.40
CA LEU A 245 -7.37 11.23 -16.92
C LEU A 245 -8.82 10.85 -16.61
N LYS A 246 -9.17 9.57 -16.79
CA LYS A 246 -10.48 9.01 -16.50
C LYS A 246 -10.82 9.08 -15.02
N TYR A 247 -9.92 8.62 -14.15
CA TYR A 247 -10.18 8.50 -12.72
C TYR A 247 -9.32 9.48 -11.91
N LYS A 248 -9.92 10.59 -11.51
CA LYS A 248 -9.27 11.62 -10.69
C LYS A 248 -9.65 11.45 -9.23
N CYS A 249 -8.75 10.86 -8.44
CA CYS A 249 -8.96 10.63 -7.02
C CYS A 249 -8.31 11.73 -6.18
N ASP A 250 -9.01 12.20 -5.14
CA ASP A 250 -8.44 13.20 -4.22
C ASP A 250 -7.37 12.65 -3.27
N CYS A 251 -7.11 11.33 -3.23
CA CYS A 251 -6.35 10.73 -2.14
C CYS A 251 -4.83 10.94 -2.28
N LEU A 252 -4.12 10.95 -1.14
CA LEU A 252 -2.66 11.12 -1.09
C LEU A 252 -1.93 10.14 -2.03
N THR A 253 -2.31 8.85 -2.01
CA THR A 253 -1.65 7.81 -2.82
C THR A 253 -1.81 8.05 -4.32
N TYR A 254 -2.92 8.63 -4.77
CA TYR A 254 -3.11 8.97 -6.19
C TYR A 254 -2.12 10.06 -6.61
N HIS A 255 -2.00 11.13 -5.82
CA HIS A 255 -1.06 12.21 -6.10
C HIS A 255 0.41 11.77 -5.99
N GLU A 256 0.74 10.90 -5.04
CA GLU A 256 2.10 10.36 -4.88
C GLU A 256 2.48 9.37 -5.98
N SER A 257 1.56 8.52 -6.44
CA SER A 257 1.82 7.53 -7.49
C SER A 257 1.73 8.09 -8.92
N GLY A 258 0.97 9.17 -9.10
CA GLY A 258 0.70 9.72 -10.42
C GLY A 258 -0.61 9.27 -11.05
N TRP A 259 -1.17 8.13 -10.68
CA TRP A 259 -2.35 7.59 -11.37
C TRP A 259 -3.03 6.43 -10.64
N LEU A 260 -2.26 5.71 -9.81
CA LEU A 260 -2.66 4.44 -9.23
C LEU A 260 -2.93 4.56 -7.72
N CYS A 261 -4.18 4.36 -7.31
CA CYS A 261 -4.53 4.17 -5.91
C CYS A 261 -5.59 3.07 -5.75
N ALA A 262 -5.87 2.69 -4.51
CA ALA A 262 -6.88 1.67 -4.24
C ALA A 262 -8.29 2.11 -4.70
N HIS A 263 -8.60 3.41 -4.68
CA HIS A 263 -9.88 3.94 -5.14
C HIS A 263 -10.00 3.92 -6.66
N THR A 264 -8.94 4.24 -7.41
CA THR A 264 -8.98 4.17 -8.89
C THR A 264 -9.16 2.74 -9.36
N ILE A 265 -8.45 1.77 -8.77
CA ILE A 265 -8.65 0.34 -9.08
C ILE A 265 -10.04 -0.15 -8.68
N ALA A 266 -10.59 0.31 -7.55
CA ALA A 266 -11.97 -0.01 -7.20
C ALA A 266 -12.98 0.59 -8.21
N CYS A 267 -12.75 1.80 -8.71
CA CYS A 267 -13.58 2.40 -9.77
C CYS A 267 -13.50 1.62 -11.08
N CYS A 268 -12.30 1.22 -11.51
CA CYS A 268 -12.12 0.36 -12.69
C CYS A 268 -12.98 -0.92 -12.58
N ASN A 269 -13.04 -1.53 -11.39
CA ASN A 269 -13.85 -2.74 -11.17
C ASN A 269 -15.36 -2.47 -11.16
N LEU A 270 -15.78 -1.28 -10.72
CA LEU A 270 -17.20 -0.92 -10.63
C LEU A 270 -17.79 -0.42 -11.96
N ILE A 271 -16.97 0.19 -12.83
CA ILE A 271 -17.44 0.88 -14.04
C ILE A 271 -16.94 0.18 -15.32
N ASP A 272 -15.66 -0.16 -15.40
CA ASP A 272 -15.00 -0.59 -16.63
C ASP A 272 -14.76 -2.12 -16.68
N ASP A 273 -15.56 -2.93 -15.96
CA ASP A 273 -15.46 -4.40 -15.95
C ASP A 273 -14.07 -4.99 -15.59
N PHE A 274 -13.20 -4.23 -14.93
CA PHE A 274 -11.91 -4.74 -14.46
C PHE A 274 -12.11 -5.84 -13.41
N ASP A 275 -11.87 -7.13 -13.72
CA ASP A 275 -12.04 -8.18 -12.72
C ASP A 275 -10.86 -8.24 -11.74
N LEU A 276 -11.05 -7.58 -10.59
CA LEU A 276 -10.07 -7.56 -9.50
C LEU A 276 -9.79 -8.98 -8.96
N LYS A 277 -10.78 -9.88 -8.95
CA LYS A 277 -10.59 -11.26 -8.45
C LYS A 277 -9.73 -12.05 -9.41
N LEU A 278 -9.96 -11.92 -10.72
CA LEU A 278 -9.13 -12.52 -11.75
C LEU A 278 -7.71 -11.94 -11.71
N ARG A 279 -7.55 -10.63 -11.50
CA ARG A 279 -6.22 -10.03 -11.37
C ARG A 279 -5.40 -10.63 -10.22
N LEU A 280 -6.04 -10.96 -9.10
CA LEU A 280 -5.38 -11.55 -7.94
C LEU A 280 -4.78 -12.94 -8.22
N THR A 281 -5.38 -13.74 -9.11
CA THR A 281 -4.85 -15.07 -9.43
C THR A 281 -3.53 -14.98 -10.19
N THR A 282 -3.35 -13.90 -10.95
CA THR A 282 -2.11 -13.64 -11.71
C THR A 282 -1.00 -12.96 -10.91
N LEU A 283 -1.22 -12.70 -9.62
CA LEU A 283 -0.15 -12.14 -8.79
C LEU A 283 1.05 -13.08 -8.78
N PRO A 284 2.26 -12.59 -9.10
CA PRO A 284 3.44 -13.44 -9.10
C PRO A 284 3.66 -13.98 -7.68
N THR A 285 3.86 -15.29 -7.59
CA THR A 285 4.19 -15.94 -6.31
C THR A 285 5.46 -15.30 -5.77
N ARG A 286 5.33 -14.55 -4.67
CA ARG A 286 6.46 -13.80 -4.09
C ARG A 286 7.48 -14.77 -3.52
N LYS A 287 8.57 -15.00 -4.26
CA LYS A 287 9.72 -15.77 -3.79
C LYS A 287 10.34 -15.08 -2.56
N SER A 288 11.00 -15.85 -1.70
CA SER A 288 11.81 -15.27 -0.64
C SER A 288 12.87 -14.34 -1.26
N VAL A 289 13.12 -13.18 -0.67
CA VAL A 289 14.08 -12.16 -1.16
C VAL A 289 15.38 -12.84 -1.61
N GLY A 290 15.63 -12.79 -2.91
CA GLY A 290 16.67 -13.53 -3.63
C GLY A 290 18.08 -12.96 -3.48
N ARG A 291 18.44 -12.43 -2.31
CA ARG A 291 19.85 -12.17 -2.04
C ARG A 291 20.56 -13.52 -1.98
N PRO A 292 21.66 -13.76 -2.73
CA PRO A 292 22.56 -14.87 -2.45
C PRO A 292 23.02 -14.69 -1.01
N ARG A 293 22.48 -15.50 -0.09
CA ARG A 293 22.90 -15.44 1.31
C ARG A 293 24.28 -16.07 1.40
N LYS A 294 25.11 -15.57 2.31
CA LYS A 294 26.33 -16.28 2.72
C LYS A 294 25.95 -17.75 2.96
N ILE A 295 26.73 -18.66 2.40
CA ILE A 295 26.57 -20.10 2.62
C ILE A 295 26.57 -20.30 4.15
N PRO A 296 25.53 -20.94 4.72
CA PRO A 296 25.47 -21.19 6.16
C PRO A 296 26.68 -22.01 6.60
N SER A 297 27.19 -21.76 7.81
CA SER A 297 28.19 -22.66 8.39
C SER A 297 27.57 -24.06 8.61
N ALA A 298 28.38 -25.12 8.67
CA ALA A 298 27.92 -26.51 8.82
C ALA A 298 27.05 -26.77 10.07
N LEU A 299 26.95 -25.82 11.01
CA LEU A 299 26.17 -25.90 12.23
C LEU A 299 24.90 -25.03 12.23
N GLU A 300 24.67 -24.23 11.18
CA GLU A 300 23.49 -23.36 11.09
C GLU A 300 22.32 -24.06 10.40
N SER A 301 21.14 -24.04 11.03
CA SER A 301 19.93 -24.62 10.42
C SER A 301 19.54 -23.88 9.14
N GLU A 302 19.08 -24.65 8.14
CA GLU A 302 18.69 -24.17 6.82
C GLU A 302 17.87 -22.86 6.92
N PRO A 303 18.34 -21.75 6.37
CA PRO A 303 17.73 -20.43 6.57
C PRO A 303 16.33 -20.31 5.91
N ARG A 304 15.92 -21.28 5.10
CA ARG A 304 14.54 -21.44 4.58
C ARG A 304 13.56 -21.95 5.64
N ARG A 305 13.98 -22.81 6.57
CA ARG A 305 13.14 -23.28 7.70
C ARG A 305 12.65 -22.14 8.56
N ARG A 306 13.48 -21.12 8.82
CA ARG A 306 13.07 -19.93 9.58
C ARG A 306 12.07 -19.04 8.83
N PHE A 307 12.12 -19.03 7.49
CA PHE A 307 11.23 -18.21 6.67
C PHE A 307 9.82 -18.78 6.59
N PHE A 308 9.69 -20.12 6.46
CA PHE A 308 8.41 -20.82 6.47
C PHE A 308 7.98 -21.27 7.87
N ALA A 309 8.69 -20.84 8.92
CA ALA A 309 8.25 -21.08 10.29
C ALA A 309 6.91 -20.39 10.57
N VAL A 310 6.02 -21.08 11.29
CA VAL A 310 4.66 -20.62 11.60
C VAL A 310 4.63 -19.18 12.13
N PRO A 311 5.41 -18.77 13.14
CA PRO A 311 5.36 -17.40 13.65
C PRO A 311 5.76 -16.34 12.61
N THR A 312 6.72 -16.67 11.73
CA THR A 312 7.15 -15.78 10.65
C THR A 312 6.05 -15.60 9.61
N LEU A 313 5.39 -16.70 9.23
CA LEU A 313 4.30 -16.71 8.26
C LEU A 313 3.06 -15.97 8.80
N VAL A 314 2.67 -16.21 10.05
CA VAL A 314 1.55 -15.50 10.69
C VAL A 314 1.81 -13.99 10.70
N ARG A 315 3.01 -13.58 11.12
CA ARG A 315 3.41 -12.15 11.09
C ARG A 315 3.38 -11.58 9.67
N LYS A 316 3.88 -12.32 8.68
CA LYS A 316 3.89 -11.89 7.28
C LYS A 316 2.47 -11.74 6.73
N MET A 317 1.59 -12.69 6.99
CA MET A 317 0.18 -12.66 6.61
C MET A 317 -0.58 -11.51 7.28
N GLY A 318 -0.24 -11.18 8.52
CA GLY A 318 -0.82 -10.01 9.22
C GLY A 318 -0.43 -8.67 8.60
N LEU A 319 0.82 -8.54 8.13
CA LEU A 319 1.31 -7.31 7.51
C LEU A 319 0.95 -7.19 6.03
N GLN A 320 1.04 -8.29 5.28
CA GLN A 320 0.83 -8.37 3.84
C GLN A 320 -0.02 -9.59 3.48
N PRO A 321 -1.36 -9.49 3.60
CA PRO A 321 -2.25 -10.66 3.43
C PRO A 321 -2.17 -11.33 2.07
N LEU A 322 -1.95 -10.56 1.00
CA LEU A 322 -1.85 -11.11 -0.37
C LEU A 322 -0.46 -11.69 -0.69
N SER A 323 0.51 -11.56 0.21
CA SER A 323 1.90 -12.01 -0.05
C SER A 323 2.06 -13.54 -0.10
N VAL A 324 1.05 -14.28 0.37
CA VAL A 324 0.99 -15.74 0.38
C VAL A 324 0.03 -16.30 -0.67
N ILE A 325 -0.59 -15.45 -1.51
CA ILE A 325 -1.37 -15.93 -2.65
C ILE A 325 -0.45 -16.73 -3.57
N ASN A 326 -1.00 -17.82 -4.12
CA ASN A 326 -0.31 -18.80 -4.96
C ASN A 326 0.80 -19.60 -4.23
N TYR A 327 0.89 -19.51 -2.90
CA TYR A 327 1.74 -20.44 -2.13
C TYR A 327 1.09 -21.83 -2.11
N LYS A 328 1.92 -22.87 -2.19
CA LYS A 328 1.46 -24.24 -1.97
C LYS A 328 1.23 -24.50 -0.48
N CYS A 329 0.21 -25.26 -0.16
CA CYS A 329 -0.16 -25.61 1.21
C CYS A 329 -0.70 -27.05 1.23
N CYS A 330 -0.57 -27.79 2.33
CA CYS A 330 -1.04 -29.16 2.41
C CYS A 330 -2.22 -29.33 3.38
N LYS A 331 -3.07 -30.30 3.11
CA LYS A 331 -4.13 -30.69 4.02
C LYS A 331 -4.36 -32.18 3.88
N ASP A 332 -4.63 -32.84 5.00
CA ASP A 332 -5.00 -34.25 5.03
C ASP A 332 -6.47 -34.42 4.61
N PHE A 333 -6.69 -35.41 3.77
CA PHE A 333 -8.02 -35.85 3.35
C PHE A 333 -8.18 -37.35 3.62
N ASP A 334 -9.32 -37.70 4.18
CA ASP A 334 -9.75 -39.10 4.27
C ASP A 334 -10.30 -39.50 2.90
N ILE A 335 -9.55 -40.34 2.19
CA ILE A 335 -9.91 -40.87 0.88
C ILE A 335 -10.37 -42.31 1.07
N ILE A 336 -11.60 -42.58 0.61
CA ILE A 336 -12.17 -43.92 0.59
C ILE A 336 -12.03 -44.44 -0.84
N GLU A 337 -11.08 -45.35 -1.08
CA GLU A 337 -10.94 -46.03 -2.36
C GLU A 337 -11.72 -47.35 -2.33
N ASN A 338 -12.65 -47.52 -3.28
CA ASN A 338 -13.33 -48.78 -3.50
C ASN A 338 -12.44 -49.66 -4.39
N LYS A 339 -11.85 -50.71 -3.84
CA LYS A 339 -11.13 -51.69 -4.64
C LYS A 339 -12.09 -52.48 -5.52
N ALA A 340 -11.59 -52.97 -6.65
CA ALA A 340 -12.35 -53.82 -7.58
C ALA A 340 -12.94 -55.08 -6.90
N ASP A 341 -12.38 -55.47 -5.76
CA ASP A 341 -12.77 -56.64 -4.96
C ASP A 341 -13.92 -56.36 -3.98
N GLY A 342 -14.49 -55.15 -3.99
CA GLY A 342 -15.60 -54.74 -3.12
C GLY A 342 -15.20 -54.35 -1.69
N THR A 343 -13.90 -54.26 -1.40
CA THR A 343 -13.36 -53.79 -0.13
C THR A 343 -13.10 -52.27 -0.18
N THR A 344 -13.45 -51.57 0.90
CA THR A 344 -13.18 -50.14 1.10
C THR A 344 -11.88 -49.96 1.87
N GLU A 345 -10.89 -49.28 1.30
CA GLU A 345 -9.71 -48.83 2.03
C GLU A 345 -9.82 -47.34 2.35
N GLU A 346 -9.77 -47.02 3.64
CA GLU A 346 -9.66 -45.65 4.15
C GLU A 346 -8.17 -45.30 4.25
N SER A 347 -7.73 -44.31 3.47
CA SER A 347 -6.37 -43.78 3.53
C SER A 347 -6.39 -42.28 3.81
N VAL A 348 -5.49 -41.82 4.68
CA VAL A 348 -5.29 -40.39 4.93
C VAL A 348 -4.21 -39.91 3.97
N ASN A 349 -4.62 -39.17 2.93
CA ASN A 349 -3.71 -38.65 1.94
C ASN A 349 -3.51 -37.14 2.14
N THR A 350 -2.27 -36.74 2.37
CA THR A 350 -1.87 -35.33 2.43
C THR A 350 -1.80 -34.77 1.01
N ILE A 351 -2.78 -33.93 0.66
CA ILE A 351 -2.86 -33.33 -0.67
C ILE A 351 -2.30 -31.91 -0.66
N VAL A 352 -1.50 -31.61 -1.68
CA VAL A 352 -0.95 -30.28 -1.92
C VAL A 352 -1.94 -29.45 -2.74
N GLY A 353 -2.42 -28.38 -2.13
CA GLY A 353 -3.22 -27.35 -2.77
C GLY A 353 -2.45 -26.03 -2.91
N TYR A 354 -3.20 -24.95 -3.18
CA TYR A 354 -2.66 -23.61 -3.24
C TYR A 354 -3.59 -22.56 -2.61
N VAL A 355 -3.01 -21.45 -2.17
CA VAL A 355 -3.74 -20.29 -1.64
C VAL A 355 -4.30 -19.48 -2.81
N ALA A 356 -5.62 -19.48 -2.98
CA ALA A 356 -6.27 -18.90 -4.14
C ALA A 356 -6.67 -17.42 -3.95
N SER A 357 -7.21 -17.06 -2.79
CA SER A 357 -7.65 -15.68 -2.52
C SER A 357 -7.67 -15.36 -1.03
N TYR A 358 -7.85 -14.07 -0.73
CA TYR A 358 -7.96 -13.56 0.64
C TYR A 358 -9.32 -12.92 0.87
N LYS A 359 -9.94 -13.20 2.01
CA LYS A 359 -11.19 -12.60 2.48
C LYS A 359 -10.89 -11.59 3.60
N PRO A 360 -10.88 -10.27 3.32
CA PRO A 360 -10.52 -9.26 4.32
C PRO A 360 -11.45 -9.21 5.53
N GLU A 361 -12.72 -9.61 5.39
CA GLU A 361 -13.74 -9.54 6.47
C GLU A 361 -13.38 -10.36 7.69
N ARG A 362 -13.01 -11.62 7.45
CA ARG A 362 -12.73 -12.58 8.50
C ARG A 362 -11.22 -12.74 8.74
N LYS A 363 -10.40 -11.98 7.99
CA LYS A 363 -8.96 -12.16 7.89
C LYS A 363 -8.60 -13.63 7.63
N MET A 364 -9.27 -14.22 6.64
CA MET A 364 -9.10 -15.63 6.29
C MET A 364 -8.68 -15.79 4.83
N TRP A 365 -7.99 -16.89 4.55
CA TRP A 365 -7.51 -17.24 3.22
C TRP A 365 -8.32 -18.39 2.67
N VAL A 366 -8.56 -18.33 1.37
CA VAL A 366 -9.25 -19.38 0.63
C VAL A 366 -8.21 -20.23 -0.07
N CYS A 367 -8.15 -21.50 0.27
CA CYS A 367 -7.23 -22.49 -0.28
C CYS A 367 -8.00 -23.49 -1.14
N ARG A 368 -7.39 -23.94 -2.22
CA ARG A 368 -7.98 -24.90 -3.16
C ARG A 368 -7.12 -26.15 -3.22
N PHE A 369 -7.77 -27.30 -3.11
CA PHE A 369 -7.16 -28.62 -3.14
C PHE A 369 -7.89 -29.48 -4.17
N ARG A 370 -7.20 -30.46 -4.77
CA ARG A 370 -7.78 -31.41 -5.72
C ARG A 370 -7.49 -32.84 -5.24
N PRO A 371 -8.37 -33.45 -4.43
CA PRO A 371 -8.14 -34.77 -3.86
C PRO A 371 -8.32 -35.93 -4.84
N ILE A 372 -9.39 -35.86 -5.65
CA ILE A 372 -9.86 -36.92 -6.56
C ILE A 372 -10.61 -36.21 -7.71
N ASP A 373 -9.88 -35.35 -8.44
CA ASP A 373 -10.35 -34.52 -9.57
C ASP A 373 -11.40 -33.41 -9.31
N GLU A 374 -12.07 -33.39 -8.16
CA GLU A 374 -12.90 -32.26 -7.76
C GLU A 374 -12.12 -31.18 -7.00
N LEU A 375 -12.31 -29.91 -7.41
CA LEU A 375 -11.69 -28.75 -6.78
C LEU A 375 -12.43 -28.38 -5.49
N GLN A 376 -11.89 -28.79 -4.35
CA GLN A 376 -12.45 -28.42 -3.05
C GLN A 376 -11.84 -27.11 -2.55
N THR A 377 -12.70 -26.24 -2.02
CA THR A 377 -12.31 -24.91 -1.54
C THR A 377 -12.51 -24.80 -0.03
N PHE A 378 -11.42 -24.54 0.71
CA PHE A 378 -11.44 -24.38 2.16
C PHE A 378 -11.07 -22.96 2.57
N THR A 379 -11.62 -22.50 3.70
CA THR A 379 -11.27 -21.20 4.28
C THR A 379 -10.47 -21.44 5.57
N MET A 380 -9.28 -20.85 5.68
CA MET A 380 -8.33 -21.06 6.77
C MET A 380 -7.97 -19.74 7.47
N SER A 381 -7.76 -19.80 8.78
CA SER A 381 -7.18 -18.70 9.56
C SER A 381 -5.69 -18.53 9.25
N ALA A 382 -5.08 -17.42 9.70
CA ALA A 382 -3.64 -17.18 9.51
C ALA A 382 -2.78 -18.30 10.12
N GLU A 383 -3.16 -18.78 11.31
CA GLU A 383 -2.45 -19.83 12.04
C GLU A 383 -2.59 -21.17 11.32
N ALA A 384 -3.81 -21.58 10.99
CA ALA A 384 -4.06 -22.84 10.28
C ALA A 384 -3.34 -22.87 8.92
N LEU A 385 -3.38 -21.76 8.17
CA LEU A 385 -2.67 -21.66 6.90
C LEU A 385 -1.14 -21.68 7.10
N ALA A 386 -0.62 -21.03 8.13
CA ALA A 386 0.81 -21.03 8.42
C ALA A 386 1.31 -22.44 8.77
N HIS A 387 0.53 -23.22 9.53
CA HIS A 387 0.82 -24.63 9.80
C HIS A 387 0.85 -25.45 8.52
N SER A 388 -0.20 -25.34 7.69
CA SER A 388 -0.33 -26.04 6.41
C SER A 388 0.78 -25.71 5.40
N ILE A 389 1.25 -24.46 5.34
CA ILE A 389 2.41 -24.07 4.50
C ILE A 389 3.72 -24.62 5.09
N SER A 390 3.89 -24.54 6.41
CA SER A 390 5.10 -25.03 7.09
C SER A 390 5.24 -26.55 6.97
N GLU A 391 4.12 -27.27 7.00
CA GLU A 391 4.08 -28.72 6.84
C GLU A 391 4.37 -29.14 5.39
N ALA A 392 3.78 -28.46 4.40
CA ALA A 392 4.12 -28.67 2.99
C ALA A 392 5.63 -28.46 2.76
N PHE A 393 6.23 -27.47 3.43
CA PHE A 393 7.67 -27.22 3.35
C PHE A 393 8.48 -28.33 4.02
N ALA A 394 8.01 -28.88 5.14
CA ALA A 394 8.64 -30.01 5.82
C ALA A 394 8.61 -31.29 4.97
N LEU A 395 7.56 -31.47 4.16
CA LEU A 395 7.41 -32.55 3.18
C LEU A 395 8.25 -32.34 1.91
N GLY A 396 9.02 -31.24 1.82
CA GLY A 396 9.90 -30.97 0.69
C GLY A 396 9.22 -30.34 -0.54
N VAL A 397 7.97 -29.90 -0.41
CA VAL A 397 7.24 -29.22 -1.50
C VAL A 397 7.86 -27.85 -1.77
N ASP A 398 8.08 -27.51 -3.04
CA ASP A 398 8.42 -26.15 -3.43
C ASP A 398 7.20 -25.22 -3.28
N ILE A 399 7.11 -24.57 -2.12
CA ILE A 399 6.04 -23.65 -1.72
C ILE A 399 5.86 -22.49 -2.70
N THR A 400 6.96 -22.03 -3.31
CA THR A 400 6.97 -20.83 -4.16
C THR A 400 7.10 -21.13 -5.65
N GLY A 401 7.15 -22.41 -6.02
CA GLY A 401 7.16 -22.85 -7.39
C GLY A 401 5.88 -22.42 -8.09
N SER A 402 6.00 -21.98 -9.35
CA SER A 402 4.83 -21.70 -10.18
C SER A 402 3.94 -22.95 -10.24
N THR A 403 2.65 -22.76 -10.02
CA THR A 403 1.65 -23.71 -10.52
C THR A 403 1.82 -23.72 -12.04
N GLN A 404 2.50 -24.71 -12.60
CA GLN A 404 2.31 -25.00 -14.02
C GLN A 404 0.80 -25.18 -14.16
N ASN A 405 0.18 -24.36 -15.01
CA ASN A 405 -1.12 -24.71 -15.52
C ASN A 405 -0.97 -26.12 -16.09
N ASP A 406 -1.80 -27.06 -15.63
CA ASP A 406 -2.07 -28.32 -16.33
C ASP A 406 -2.82 -28.00 -17.63
N SER A 407 -2.18 -27.20 -18.49
CA SER A 407 -2.56 -26.91 -19.86
C SER A 407 -1.34 -27.27 -20.70
N ASN A 408 -1.05 -28.57 -20.77
CA ASN A 408 -0.32 -29.21 -21.86
C ASN A 408 -0.30 -30.72 -21.63
N THR A 409 -1.35 -31.38 -22.10
CA THR A 409 -1.27 -32.69 -22.77
C THR A 409 -2.57 -32.88 -23.55
N TYR A 410 -2.47 -32.57 -24.85
CA TYR A 410 -3.35 -32.87 -26.00
C TYR A 410 -4.84 -32.51 -25.94
#